data_AF-A0A9K3H5G3-F1
#
_entry.id   AF-A0A9K3H5G3-F1
#
_cell.length_a   1.000
_cell.length_b   1.000
_cell.length_c   1.000
_cell.angle_alpha   90.00
_cell.angle_beta   90.00
_cell.angle_gamma   90.00
#
_symmetry.space_group_name_H-M   'P 1'
#
loop_
_entity.id
_entity.type
_entity.pdbx_description
1 polymer ?
#
loop_
_entity_poly.entity_id
_entity_poly.type
_entity_poly.pdbx_seq_one_letter_code
_entity_poly.pdbx_strand_id
1 'polypeptide(L)'
;MIKEGALSGAEAIFAMHVDYTIPTGIIATLAGPMMAAAGFFAARIHGKGGHAAEPHNSVDPILAASSIVLALQQLISRELDPLLSQCSTSVP
;
A
#
# COMPACT_ATOMS: atom_id res chain seq x y z
N MET A 1 3.74 20.85 5.85
CA MET A 1 3.84 20.81 7.33
C MET A 1 5.21 20.38 7.87
N ILE A 2 5.61 19.10 7.83
CA ILE A 2 6.89 18.68 8.43
C ILE A 2 8.08 19.38 7.76
N LYS A 3 8.14 19.38 6.42
CA LYS A 3 9.15 20.11 5.64
C LYS A 3 9.10 21.63 5.85
N GLU A 4 7.97 22.16 6.32
CA GLU A 4 7.80 23.59 6.64
C GLU A 4 8.17 23.89 8.09
N GLY A 5 8.73 22.93 8.84
CA GLY A 5 9.21 23.16 10.21
C GLY A 5 8.16 23.01 11.31
N ALA A 6 6.99 22.43 11.01
CA ALA A 6 5.91 22.29 12.00
C ALA A 6 6.29 21.50 13.28
N LEU A 7 7.39 20.75 13.26
CA LEU A 7 7.88 19.95 14.39
C LEU A 7 9.15 20.53 15.05
N SER A 8 9.63 21.70 14.60
CA SER A 8 10.86 22.29 15.13
C SER A 8 10.70 22.66 16.61
N GLY A 9 11.55 22.08 17.46
CA GLY A 9 11.53 22.31 18.91
C GLY A 9 10.54 21.43 19.69
N ALA A 10 9.86 20.48 19.05
CA ALA A 10 8.99 19.54 19.76
C ALA A 10 9.82 18.48 20.52
N GLU A 11 9.59 18.36 21.83
CA GLU A 11 10.23 17.34 22.69
C GLU A 11 9.49 15.99 22.63
N ALA A 12 8.19 16.01 22.33
CA ALA A 12 7.34 14.84 22.17
C ALA A 12 6.19 15.12 21.20
N ILE A 13 5.68 14.08 20.54
CA ILE A 13 4.56 14.17 19.59
C ILE A 13 3.51 13.13 19.99
N PHE A 14 2.25 13.56 20.08
CA PHE A 14 1.10 12.70 20.36
C PHE A 14 0.06 12.87 19.25
N ALA A 15 -0.57 11.78 18.85
CA ALA A 15 -1.67 11.77 17.90
C ALA A 15 -2.71 10.73 18.33
N MET A 16 -3.96 10.95 17.95
CA MET A 16 -5.06 10.04 18.24
C MET A 16 -5.95 9.92 17.01
N HIS A 17 -6.46 8.71 16.77
CA HIS A 17 -7.46 8.43 15.75
C HIS A 17 -8.66 7.77 16.43
N VAL A 18 -9.87 8.14 16.03
CA VAL A 18 -11.07 7.49 16.54
C VAL A 18 -11.25 6.17 15.80
N ASP A 19 -11.24 5.07 16.54
CA ASP A 19 -11.49 3.74 16.02
C ASP A 19 -12.85 3.25 16.54
N TYR A 20 -13.77 2.96 15.61
CA TYR A 20 -15.12 2.52 15.93
C TYR A 20 -15.17 1.10 16.53
N THR A 21 -14.08 0.34 16.42
CA THR A 21 -13.96 -1.01 16.96
C THR A 21 -13.57 -1.03 18.44
N ILE A 22 -13.13 0.12 18.98
CA ILE A 22 -12.73 0.27 20.39
C ILE A 22 -13.90 0.89 21.19
N PRO A 23 -14.27 0.32 22.35
CA PRO A 23 -15.34 0.88 23.17
C PRO A 23 -15.07 2.34 23.59
N THR A 24 -16.13 3.15 23.59
CA THR A 24 -16.06 4.56 24.02
C THR A 24 -15.51 4.66 25.45
N GLY A 25 -14.58 5.60 25.65
CA GLY A 25 -13.93 5.84 26.94
C GLY A 25 -12.63 5.04 27.14
N ILE A 26 -12.24 4.21 26.16
CA ILE A 26 -10.98 3.46 26.16
C ILE A 26 -9.97 4.12 25.23
N ILE A 27 -8.70 4.17 25.68
CA ILE A 27 -7.55 4.56 24.86
C ILE A 27 -6.65 3.32 24.71
N ALA A 28 -6.49 2.86 23.47
CA ALA A 28 -5.58 1.77 23.14
C ALA A 28 -4.24 2.35 22.62
N THR A 29 -3.12 1.78 23.06
CA THR A 29 -1.77 2.16 22.60
C THR A 29 -0.89 0.93 22.45
N LEU A 30 0.14 1.03 21.63
CA LEU A 30 1.15 0.00 21.42
C LEU A 30 2.52 0.66 21.36
N ALA A 31 3.51 0.11 22.07
CA ALA A 31 4.89 0.57 21.98
C ALA A 31 5.53 0.02 20.68
N GLY A 32 6.20 0.88 19.93
CA GLY A 32 6.81 0.52 18.65
C GLY A 32 5.87 0.74 17.45
N PRO A 33 6.13 0.08 16.30
CA PRO A 33 5.33 0.25 15.09
C PRO A 33 3.89 -0.22 15.28
N MET A 34 2.92 0.69 15.12
CA MET A 34 1.49 0.39 15.26
C MET A 34 0.76 0.26 13.92
N MET A 35 1.25 0.90 12.86
CA MET A 35 0.60 0.95 11.55
C MET A 35 1.58 0.65 10.42
N ALA A 36 1.06 0.15 9.30
CA ALA A 36 1.82 -0.05 8.09
C ALA A 36 2.06 1.27 7.34
N ALA A 37 3.20 1.37 6.66
CA ALA A 37 3.39 2.42 5.66
C ALA A 37 2.52 2.13 4.42
N ALA A 38 1.95 3.18 3.82
CA ALA A 38 1.18 3.07 2.59
C ALA A 38 1.78 3.97 1.50
N GLY A 39 1.77 3.49 0.27
CA GLY A 39 2.21 4.22 -0.91
C GLY A 39 1.26 3.98 -2.08
N PHE A 40 1.23 4.93 -3.02
CA PHE A 40 0.41 4.85 -4.21
C PHE A 40 1.29 5.05 -5.44
N PHE A 41 1.00 4.31 -6.51
CA PHE A 41 1.64 4.50 -7.80
C PHE A 41 0.58 4.45 -8.91
N ALA A 42 0.91 5.05 -10.05
CA ALA A 42 0.12 4.96 -11.26
C ALA A 42 1.00 4.43 -12.39
N ALA A 43 0.49 3.44 -13.13
CA ALA A 43 1.14 2.89 -14.30
C ALA A 43 0.27 3.12 -15.54
N ARG A 44 0.88 3.62 -16.61
CA ARG A 44 0.22 3.77 -17.92
C ARG A 44 0.77 2.72 -18.87
N ILE A 45 -0.11 1.84 -19.35
CA ILE A 45 0.25 0.78 -20.30
C ILE A 45 -0.14 1.23 -21.70
N HIS A 46 0.85 1.28 -22.60
CA HIS A 46 0.66 1.67 -23.99
C HIS A 46 0.68 0.43 -24.89
N GLY A 47 -0.38 0.25 -25.66
CA GLY A 47 -0.46 -0.76 -26.72
C GLY A 47 -0.44 -0.14 -28.11
N LYS A 48 -0.77 -0.94 -29.12
CA LYS A 48 -0.93 -0.55 -30.52
C LYS A 48 -2.27 -1.06 -31.01
N GLY A 49 -3.16 -0.16 -31.44
CA GLY A 49 -4.44 -0.54 -32.03
C GLY A 49 -4.29 -1.28 -33.37
N GLY A 50 -5.31 -2.04 -33.74
CA GLY A 50 -5.38 -2.77 -35.01
C GLY A 50 -6.78 -3.34 -35.25
N HIS A 51 -7.00 -3.97 -36.40
CA HIS A 51 -8.27 -4.62 -36.69
C HIS A 51 -8.49 -5.79 -35.72
N ALA A 52 -9.67 -5.89 -35.09
CA ALA A 52 -9.92 -6.89 -34.05
C ALA A 52 -9.78 -8.34 -34.55
N ALA A 53 -10.03 -8.59 -35.84
CA ALA A 53 -9.83 -9.90 -36.46
C ALA A 53 -8.36 -10.20 -36.84
N GLU A 54 -7.44 -9.25 -36.67
CA GLU A 54 -6.01 -9.38 -37.00
C GLU A 54 -5.12 -9.06 -35.80
N PRO A 55 -5.22 -9.80 -34.69
CA PRO A 55 -4.52 -9.48 -33.45
C PRO A 55 -2.98 -9.52 -33.57
N HIS A 56 -2.44 -10.22 -34.57
CA HIS A 56 -0.99 -10.23 -34.84
C HIS A 56 -0.44 -8.87 -35.32
N ASN A 57 -1.32 -7.96 -35.74
CA ASN A 57 -0.96 -6.60 -36.16
C ASN A 57 -1.08 -5.56 -35.03
N SER A 58 -1.68 -5.93 -33.90
CA SER A 58 -1.91 -5.08 -32.73
C SER A 58 -1.04 -5.49 -31.52
N VAL A 59 -0.98 -4.62 -30.51
CA VAL A 59 -0.40 -4.91 -29.20
C VAL A 59 -1.47 -4.58 -28.17
N ASP A 60 -2.04 -5.62 -27.56
CA ASP A 60 -3.18 -5.49 -26.66
C ASP A 60 -2.74 -5.05 -25.25
N PRO A 61 -3.04 -3.81 -24.82
CA PRO A 61 -2.69 -3.35 -23.48
C PRO A 61 -3.56 -3.98 -22.38
N ILE A 62 -4.74 -4.52 -22.70
CA ILE A 62 -5.64 -5.17 -21.73
C ILE A 62 -5.05 -6.49 -21.28
N LEU A 63 -4.58 -7.31 -22.22
CA LEU A 63 -3.92 -8.57 -21.90
C LEU A 63 -2.65 -8.31 -21.07
N ALA A 64 -1.83 -7.33 -21.47
CA ALA A 64 -0.64 -6.94 -20.71
C ALA A 64 -0.98 -6.46 -19.29
N ALA A 65 -1.99 -5.59 -19.13
CA ALA A 65 -2.42 -5.12 -17.81
C ALA A 65 -2.92 -6.26 -16.92
N SER A 66 -3.65 -7.23 -17.49
CA SER A 66 -4.15 -8.39 -16.77
C SER A 66 -3.01 -9.25 -16.23
N SER A 67 -1.97 -9.50 -17.05
CA SER A 67 -0.75 -10.19 -16.61
C SER A 67 -0.01 -9.43 -15.51
N ILE A 68 0.07 -8.09 -15.60
CA ILE A 68 0.68 -7.25 -14.56
C ILE A 68 -0.08 -7.39 -13.23
N VAL A 69 -1.41 -7.33 -13.24
CA VAL A 69 -2.22 -7.47 -12.02
C VAL A 69 -1.94 -8.80 -11.32
N LEU A 70 -1.87 -9.90 -12.09
CA LEU A 70 -1.55 -11.23 -11.56
C LEU A 70 -0.11 -11.29 -11.01
N ALA A 71 0.85 -10.71 -11.72
CA ALA A 71 2.24 -10.64 -11.26
C ALA A 71 2.38 -9.84 -9.96
N LEU A 72 1.66 -8.72 -9.82
CA LEU A 72 1.68 -7.91 -8.60
C LEU A 72 1.20 -8.68 -7.36
N GLN A 73 0.28 -9.65 -7.51
CA GLN A 73 -0.14 -10.50 -6.38
C GLN A 73 0.97 -11.45 -5.92
N GLN A 74 1.95 -11.74 -6.76
CA GLN A 74 3.08 -12.62 -6.41
C GLN A 74 4.06 -11.94 -5.48
N LEU A 75 4.17 -10.61 -5.52
CA LEU A 75 5.01 -9.83 -4.59
C LEU A 75 4.63 -10.14 -3.13
N ILE A 76 3.33 -10.08 -2.81
CA ILE A 76 2.83 -10.37 -1.47
C ILE A 76 2.86 -11.86 -1.17
N SER A 77 2.41 -12.69 -2.12
CA SER A 77 2.19 -14.11 -1.81
C SER A 77 3.47 -14.95 -1.82
N ARG A 78 4.49 -14.60 -2.62
CA ARG A 78 5.67 -15.45 -2.90
C ARG A 78 7.02 -14.79 -2.63
N GLU A 79 7.15 -13.47 -2.73
CA GLU A 79 8.44 -12.79 -2.60
C GLU A 79 8.69 -12.22 -1.21
N LEU A 80 7.63 -11.87 -0.48
CA LEU A 80 7.75 -11.36 0.89
C LEU A 80 7.95 -12.49 1.90
N ASP A 81 8.91 -12.29 2.81
CA ASP A 81 9.15 -13.19 3.94
C ASP A 81 7.91 -13.18 4.87
N PRO A 82 7.21 -14.31 5.04
CA PRO A 82 6.02 -14.37 5.88
C PRO A 82 6.32 -14.15 7.37
N LEU A 83 7.58 -14.27 7.80
CA LEU A 83 8.02 -14.03 9.18
C LEU A 83 8.40 -12.57 9.44
N LEU A 84 8.60 -11.76 8.38
CA LEU A 84 8.74 -10.32 8.50
C LEU A 84 7.36 -9.68 8.60
N SER A 85 6.92 -9.43 9.84
CA SER A 85 5.69 -8.68 10.07
C SER A 85 5.84 -7.23 9.60
N GLN A 86 5.10 -6.85 8.56
CA GLN A 86 5.06 -5.46 8.04
C GLN A 86 4.25 -4.52 8.95
N CYS A 87 3.54 -5.06 9.94
CA CYS A 87 2.95 -4.32 11.04
C CYS A 87 2.93 -5.27 12.26
N SER A 88 3.87 -5.08 13.19
CA SER A 88 3.94 -5.89 14.40
C SER A 88 2.74 -5.58 15.31
N THR A 89 1.62 -6.26 15.13
CA THR A 89 0.61 -6.38 16.18
C THR A 89 1.02 -7.48 17.14
N SER A 90 2.18 -7.34 17.79
CA SER A 90 2.45 -8.09 19.01
C SER A 90 1.62 -7.44 20.11
N VAL A 91 0.35 -7.83 20.20
CA VAL A 91 -0.44 -7.60 21.41
C VAL A 91 0.05 -8.66 22.42
N PRO A 92 0.61 -8.26 23.58
CA PRO A 92 0.79 -9.21 24.68
C PRO A 92 -0.54 -9.71 25.22
#